data_AF-A0A382H5J3-F1
#
_entry.id   AF-A0A382H5J3-F1
#
_cell.length_a   1.000
_cell.length_b   1.000
_cell.length_c   1.000
_cell.angle_alpha   90.00
_cell.angle_beta   90.00
_cell.angle_gamma   90.00
#
_symmetry.space_group_name_H-M   'P 1'
#
loop_
_entity.id
_entity.type
_entity.pdbx_description
1 polymer ?
#
loop_
_entity_poly.entity_id
_entity_poly.type
_entity_poly.pdbx_seq_one_letter_code
_entity_poly.pdbx_strand_id
1 'polypeptide(L)' 'MRLAIDIGGTFTDAVAITDDGRVFTAKSSTTPSNLADGVINAIRALDITLEHVTSFIHGTTAGLNALL' A
#
# COMPACT_ATOMS: atom_id res chain seq x y z
N MET A 1 -5.32 13.06 -5.51
CA MET A 1 -4.42 11.89 -5.68
C MET A 1 -5.05 10.66 -5.04
N ARG A 2 -4.97 9.51 -5.70
CA ARG A 2 -5.53 8.24 -5.22
C ARG A 2 -4.39 7.33 -4.78
N LEU A 3 -4.48 6.74 -3.59
CA LEU A 3 -3.50 5.81 -3.04
C LEU A 3 -4.12 4.41 -2.94
N ALA A 4 -3.42 3.39 -3.42
CA ALA A 4 -3.80 2.00 -3.31
C ALA A 4 -2.67 1.20 -2.64
N ILE A 5 -3.07 0.26 -1.77
CA ILE A 5 -2.18 -0.67 -1.09
C ILE A 5 -2.65 -2.10 -1.38
N ASP A 6 -1.72 -3.01 -1.63
CA ASP A 6 -1.99 -4.45 -1.68
C ASP A 6 -1.06 -5.20 -0.73
N ILE A 7 -1.64 -5.89 0.25
CA ILE A 7 -0.90 -6.66 1.24
C ILE A 7 -0.83 -8.13 0.82
N GLY A 8 0.35 -8.54 0.35
CA GLY A 8 0.71 -9.92 0.08
C GLY A 8 1.32 -10.64 1.30
N GLY A 9 1.64 -11.92 1.15
CA GLY A 9 2.36 -12.68 2.18
C GLY A 9 3.83 -12.27 2.36
N THR A 10 4.48 -11.85 1.28
CA THR A 10 5.92 -11.48 1.28
C THR A 10 6.12 -9.97 1.24
N PHE A 11 5.36 -9.28 0.39
CA PHE A 11 5.51 -7.85 0.14
C PHE A 11 4.18 -7.13 0.29
N THR A 12 4.27 -5.87 0.70
CA THR A 12 3.19 -4.90 0.65
C THR A 12 3.52 -3.90 -0.45
N ASP A 13 2.64 -3.79 -1.43
CA ASP A 13 2.77 -2.92 -2.58
C ASP A 13 1.96 -1.64 -2.37
N ALA A 14 2.52 -0.51 -2.78
CA ALA A 14 1.86 0.79 -2.72
C ALA A 14 1.92 1.48 -4.09
N VAL A 15 0.80 2.06 -4.51
CA VAL A 15 0.67 2.80 -5.77
C VAL A 15 -0.09 4.09 -5.51
N ALA A 16 0.44 5.23 -5.94
CA ALA A 16 -0.27 6.49 -5.94
C ALA A 16 -0.41 7.05 -7.36
N ILE A 17 -1.59 7.58 -7.67
CA ILE A 17 -1.91 8.18 -8.97
C ILE A 17 -2.43 9.60 -8.75
N THR A 18 -1.73 10.59 -9.28
CA THR A 18 -2.14 11.99 -9.25
C THR A 18 -3.23 12.26 -10.30
N ASP A 19 -3.87 13.43 -10.22
CA ASP A 19 -5.00 13.76 -11.08
C ASP A 19 -4.54 14.08 -12.53
N ASP A 20 -3.27 14.46 -12.70
CA ASP A 20 -2.58 14.62 -14.00
C ASP A 20 -2.01 13.30 -14.55
N GLY A 21 -2.25 12.16 -13.86
CA GLY A 21 -1.91 10.83 -14.35
C GLY A 21 -0.49 10.35 -14.04
N ARG A 22 0.31 11.08 -13.25
CA ARG A 22 1.60 10.56 -12.77
C ARG A 22 1.38 9.41 -11.80
N VAL A 23 2.25 8.40 -11.90
CA VAL A 23 2.18 7.18 -11.10
C VAL A 23 3.44 7.06 -10.25
N PHE A 24 3.25 6.82 -8.96
CA PHE A 24 4.29 6.53 -8.00
C PHE A 24 4.08 5.10 -7.50
N THR A 25 5.15 4.33 -7.39
CA THR A 25 5.09 2.96 -6.88
C THR A 25 6.16 2.75 -5.82
N ALA A 26 5.83 1.95 -4.83
CA ALA A 26 6.77 1.52 -3.81
C ALA A 26 6.41 0.13 -3.32
N LYS A 27 7.39 -0.52 -2.70
CA LYS A 27 7.25 -1.86 -2.14
C LYS A 27 7.99 -1.92 -0.81
N SER A 28 7.39 -2.59 0.16
CA SER A 28 8.01 -2.93 1.43
C SER A 28 7.84 -4.43 1.70
N SER A 29 8.63 -4.98 2.63
CA SER A 29 8.35 -6.31 3.17
C SER A 29 7.06 -6.29 3.98
N THR A 30 6.19 -7.29 3.77
CA THR A 30 5.05 -7.52 4.66
C THR A 30 5.57 -7.81 6.07
N THR A 31 4.87 -7.28 7.08
CA THR A 31 5.20 -7.52 8.48
C THR A 31 4.09 -8.40 9.08
N PRO A 32 4.21 -9.75 9.10
CA PRO A 32 3.09 -10.64 9.41
C PRO A 32 2.56 -10.49 10.83
N SER A 33 3.43 -10.14 11.79
CA SER A 33 3.03 -9.86 13.17
C SER A 33 2.19 -8.59 13.32
N ASN A 34 2.31 -7.66 12.37
CA ASN A 34 1.56 -6.41 12.32
C ASN A 34 1.52 -5.85 10.89
N LEU A 35 0.46 -6.17 10.15
CA LEU A 35 0.35 -5.79 8.74
C LEU A 35 0.40 -4.26 8.52
N ALA A 36 -0.03 -3.46 9.52
CA ALA A 36 -0.01 -2.01 9.43
C ALA A 36 1.41 -1.45 9.26
N ASP A 37 2.43 -2.11 9.84
CA ASP A 37 3.82 -1.66 9.71
C ASP A 37 4.32 -1.81 8.26
N GLY A 38 3.94 -2.90 7.59
CA GLY A 38 4.22 -3.10 6.16
C GLY A 38 3.59 -2.00 5.29
N VAL A 39 2.34 -1.65 5.58
CA VAL A 39 1.62 -0.56 4.90
C VAL A 39 2.31 0.78 5.11
N ILE A 40 2.63 1.15 6.35
CA ILE A 40 3.29 2.42 6.69
C ILE A 40 4.65 2.50 5.98
N ASN A 41 5.41 1.41 5.96
CA ASN A 41 6.70 1.35 5.28
C ASN A 41 6.56 1.54 3.77
N ALA A 42 5.55 0.91 3.14
CA ALA A 42 5.30 1.07 1.70
C ALA A 42 4.88 2.51 1.37
N ILE A 43 4.04 3.12 2.21
CA ILE A 43 3.62 4.52 2.06
C ILE A 43 4.81 5.48 2.20
N ARG A 44 5.69 5.27 3.19
CA ARG A 44 6.91 6.09 3.35
C ARG A 44 7.84 5.98 2.13
N ALA A 45 7.93 4.79 1.53
CA ALA A 45 8.76 4.54 0.37
C ALA A 45 8.22 5.16 -0.93
N LEU A 46 6.95 5.59 -0.98
CA LEU A 46 6.40 6.33 -2.13
C LEU A 46 6.96 7.76 -2.25
N ASP A 47 7.46 8.34 -1.15
CA ASP A 47 7.96 9.71 -1.09
C ASP A 47 6.95 10.76 -1.64
N ILE A 48 5.70 10.66 -1.19
CA ILE A 48 4.60 11.54 -1.59
C ILE A 48 4.06 12.36 -0.42
N THR A 49 3.46 13.52 -0.72
CA THR A 49 2.71 14.32 0.27
C THR A 49 1.33 13.71 0.52
N LEU A 50 1.11 13.13 1.70
CA LEU A 50 -0.14 12.45 2.05
C LEU A 50 -1.36 13.37 2.12
N GLU A 51 -1.18 14.67 2.38
CA GLU A 51 -2.27 15.66 2.41
C GLU A 51 -3.03 15.76 1.09
N HIS A 52 -2.40 15.38 -0.03
CA HIS A 52 -3.03 15.38 -1.36
C HIS A 52 -3.79 14.08 -1.67
N VAL A 53 -3.74 13.08 -0.78
CA VAL A 53 -4.47 11.81 -0.95
C VAL A 53 -5.95 12.05 -0.64
N THR A 54 -6.80 11.87 -1.64
CA THR A 54 -8.25 12.06 -1.54
C THR A 54 -9.02 10.73 -1.47
N SER A 55 -8.36 9.62 -1.77
CA SER A 55 -8.92 8.28 -1.63
C SER A 55 -7.86 7.26 -1.27
N PHE A 56 -8.20 6.31 -0.42
CA PHE A 56 -7.35 5.19 -0.03
C PHE A 56 -8.05 3.86 -0.34
N ILE A 57 -7.39 3.01 -1.12
CA ILE A 57 -7.86 1.68 -1.51
C ILE A 57 -6.96 0.65 -0.85
N HIS A 58 -7.56 -0.32 -0.17
CA HIS A 58 -6.84 -1.34 0.58
C HIS A 58 -7.23 -2.74 0.08
N GLY A 59 -6.28 -3.42 -0.54
CA GLY A 59 -6.35 -4.84 -0.90
C GLY A 59 -5.48 -5.69 0.03
N THR A 60 -5.91 -6.91 0.31
CA THR A 60 -5.10 -7.87 1.08
C THR A 60 -5.45 -9.30 0.70
N THR A 61 -4.43 -10.15 0.67
CA THR A 61 -4.56 -11.61 0.53
C THR A 61 -4.74 -12.33 1.87
N ALA A 62 -4.59 -11.62 2.99
CA ALA A 62 -4.67 -12.22 4.33
C ALA A 62 -6.03 -12.88 4.60
N GLY A 63 -7.13 -12.31 4.08
CA GLY A 63 -8.47 -12.90 4.22
C GLY A 63 -8.61 -14.25 3.53
N LEU A 64 -8.01 -14.41 2.35
CA LEU A 64 -7.98 -15.69 1.64
C LEU A 64 -7.08 -16.70 2.36
N ASN A 65 -5.90 -16.26 2.81
CA ASN A 65 -4.96 -17.12 3.53
C ASN A 65 -5.46 -17.60 4.90
N ALA A 66 -6.46 -16.92 5.48
CA ALA A 66 -7.10 -17.38 6.71
C ALA A 66 -8.10 -18.52 6.49
N LEU A 67 -8.53 -18.76 5.25
CA LEU A 67 -9.49 -19.80 4.87
C LEU A 67 -8.81 -21.09 4.35
N LEU A 68 -7.57 -20.97 3.85
CA LEU A 68 -6.75 -22.06 3.30
C LEU A 68 -5.87 -22.70 4.38
#